data_AF-A0A2U2DFF5-F1
#
_entry.id   AF-A0A2U2DFF5-F1
#
_cell.length_a   1.000
_cell.length_b   1.000
_cell.length_c   1.000
_cell.angle_alpha   90.00
_cell.angle_beta   90.00
_cell.angle_gamma   90.00
#
_symmetry.space_group_name_H-M   'P 1'
#
loop_
_entity.id
_entity.type
_entity.pdbx_description
1 polymer ?
#
loop_
_entity_poly.entity_id
_entity_poly.type
_entity_poly.pdbx_seq_one_letter_code
_entity_poly.pdbx_strand_id
1 'polypeptide(L)'
;MPHKDRERRLEYLRQWKLKNRPAPKIEPQSDPGLPPRGVMVFSPDGTTVQCHSCGKWFGGLNMHFRVHGLDARTYKELYGLPRTKSLWPPALMEKQRDAALDRDQGAIGRKNIPPAVGRPVGQEARLGVRLEASEARKGVNTRAGEKTKR
;
A
#
# COMPACT_ATOMS: atom_id res chain seq x y z
N MET A 1 -6.14 -0.16 23.56
CA MET A 1 -6.85 -0.42 22.28
C MET A 1 -8.33 -0.47 22.61
N PRO A 2 -9.16 0.48 22.14
CA PRO A 2 -10.46 0.79 22.75
C PRO A 2 -11.55 -0.28 22.62
N HIS A 3 -11.41 -1.26 21.71
CA HIS A 3 -12.41 -2.31 21.51
C HIS A 3 -11.76 -3.70 21.41
N LYS A 4 -12.27 -4.66 22.20
CA LYS A 4 -11.88 -6.09 22.11
C LYS A 4 -12.59 -6.80 20.96
N ASP A 5 -13.82 -6.39 20.65
CA ASP A 5 -14.58 -6.89 19.51
C ASP A 5 -13.98 -6.44 18.17
N ARG A 6 -13.90 -7.36 17.21
CA ARG A 6 -13.23 -7.13 15.93
C ARG A 6 -14.01 -6.16 15.05
N GLU A 7 -15.33 -6.30 14.96
CA GLU A 7 -16.16 -5.48 14.09
C GLU A 7 -16.17 -4.02 14.57
N ARG A 8 -16.40 -3.81 15.87
CA ARG A 8 -16.32 -2.49 16.50
C ARG A 8 -14.94 -1.85 16.33
N ARG A 9 -13.87 -2.65 16.43
CA ARG A 9 -12.50 -2.15 16.17
C ARG A 9 -12.31 -1.73 14.72
N LEU A 10 -12.78 -2.53 13.76
CA LEU A 10 -12.68 -2.19 12.34
C LEU A 10 -13.47 -0.93 12.01
N GLU A 11 -14.68 -0.80 12.56
CA GLU A 11 -15.51 0.38 12.37
C GLU A 11 -14.87 1.62 12.98
N TYR A 12 -14.38 1.55 14.23
CA TYR A 12 -13.58 2.62 14.84
C TYR A 12 -12.40 3.05 13.94
N LEU A 13 -11.65 2.09 13.38
CA LEU A 13 -10.53 2.39 12.50
C LEU A 13 -10.96 3.04 11.18
N ARG A 14 -12.13 2.67 10.63
CA ARG A 14 -12.70 3.32 9.44
C ARG A 14 -13.05 4.77 9.75
N GLN A 15 -13.81 5.00 10.82
CA GLN A 15 -14.20 6.34 11.26
C GLN A 15 -12.98 7.22 11.58
N TRP A 16 -12.00 6.67 12.29
CA TRP A 16 -10.74 7.35 12.57
C TRP A 16 -9.98 7.70 11.28
N LYS A 17 -9.91 6.80 10.30
CA LYS A 17 -9.27 7.09 9.00
C LYS A 17 -9.99 8.18 8.24
N LEU A 18 -11.32 8.15 8.18
CA LEU A 18 -12.11 9.19 7.52
C LEU A 18 -11.86 10.57 8.15
N LYS A 19 -11.81 10.64 9.48
CA LYS A 19 -11.55 11.88 10.22
C LYS A 19 -10.11 12.39 10.09
N ASN A 20 -9.12 11.50 10.20
CA ASN A 20 -7.70 11.90 10.33
C ASN A 20 -6.90 11.79 9.03
N ARG A 21 -7.43 11.11 8.01
CA ARG A 21 -6.76 10.88 6.73
C ARG A 21 -7.77 11.00 5.59
N PRO A 22 -8.32 12.20 5.34
CA PRO A 22 -9.25 12.41 4.25
C PRO A 22 -8.62 12.03 2.91
N ALA A 23 -9.44 11.52 2.00
CA ALA A 23 -8.99 11.24 0.64
C ALA A 23 -8.57 12.56 -0.05
N PRO A 24 -7.60 12.52 -0.99
CA PRO A 24 -7.31 13.68 -1.82
C PRO A 24 -8.60 14.13 -2.53
N LYS A 25 -8.82 15.45 -2.58
CA LYS A 25 -9.96 16.03 -3.27
C LYS A 25 -9.81 15.80 -4.77
N ILE A 26 -10.94 15.56 -5.45
CA ILE A 26 -10.96 15.46 -6.90
C ILE A 26 -10.93 16.89 -7.46
N GLU A 27 -9.94 17.18 -8.29
CA GLU A 27 -9.73 18.53 -8.84
C GLU A 27 -9.74 18.48 -10.37
N PRO A 28 -10.54 19.31 -11.06
CA PRO A 28 -10.51 19.37 -12.52
C PRO A 28 -9.13 19.83 -13.01
N GLN A 29 -8.71 19.31 -14.17
CA GLN A 29 -7.54 19.83 -14.86
C GLN A 29 -7.90 21.07 -15.68
N SER A 30 -6.89 21.84 -16.06
CA SER A 30 -7.07 23.03 -16.90
C SER A 30 -7.70 22.71 -18.25
N ASP A 31 -7.37 21.55 -18.82
CA ASP A 31 -7.98 21.03 -20.03
C ASP A 31 -9.17 20.13 -19.66
N PRO A 32 -10.41 20.47 -20.07
CA PRO A 32 -11.61 19.68 -19.77
C PRO A 32 -11.64 18.33 -20.48
N GLY A 33 -10.82 18.10 -21.50
CA GLY A 33 -10.67 16.78 -22.16
C GLY A 33 -9.84 15.78 -21.36
N LEU A 34 -9.18 16.23 -20.29
CA LEU A 34 -8.35 15.40 -19.42
C LEU A 34 -9.13 14.92 -18.19
N PRO A 35 -8.84 13.71 -17.69
CA PRO A 35 -9.47 13.22 -16.47
C PRO A 35 -9.10 14.10 -15.26
N PRO A 36 -10.02 14.32 -14.31
CA PRO A 36 -9.73 15.07 -13.09
C PRO A 36 -8.60 14.44 -12.26
N ARG A 37 -7.83 15.27 -11.56
CA ARG A 37 -6.82 14.82 -10.59
C ARG A 37 -7.48 14.12 -9.40
N GLY A 38 -6.78 13.16 -8.82
CA GLY A 38 -7.22 12.41 -7.65
C GLY A 38 -8.05 11.16 -7.95
N VAL A 39 -8.48 10.94 -9.19
CA VAL A 39 -9.33 9.81 -9.57
C VAL A 39 -8.83 9.13 -10.86
N MET A 40 -9.04 7.82 -10.96
CA MET A 40 -8.80 7.10 -12.22
C MET A 40 -10.12 7.01 -12.99
N VAL A 41 -10.13 7.45 -14.25
CA VAL A 41 -11.30 7.33 -15.13
C VAL A 41 -11.15 6.10 -16.01
N PHE A 42 -12.20 5.27 -16.05
CA PHE A 42 -12.25 4.03 -16.80
C PHE A 42 -13.38 4.09 -17.84
N SER A 43 -13.25 3.30 -18.92
CA SER A 43 -14.32 3.16 -19.89
C SER A 43 -15.52 2.46 -19.25
N PRO A 44 -16.75 2.59 -19.81
CA PRO A 44 -17.95 1.99 -19.24
C PRO A 44 -17.86 0.46 -19.05
N ASP A 45 -17.14 -0.21 -19.94
CA ASP A 45 -16.87 -1.66 -19.90
C ASP A 45 -15.68 -2.02 -18.97
N GLY A 46 -15.00 -1.03 -18.40
CA GLY A 46 -13.87 -1.22 -17.50
C GLY A 46 -12.63 -1.85 -18.15
N THR A 47 -12.52 -1.82 -19.49
CA THR A 47 -11.40 -2.42 -20.24
C THR A 47 -10.25 -1.46 -20.48
N THR A 48 -10.52 -0.15 -20.46
CA THR A 48 -9.52 0.89 -20.69
C THR A 48 -9.53 1.95 -19.60
N VAL A 49 -8.43 2.68 -19.51
CA VAL A 49 -8.17 3.75 -18.55
C VAL A 49 -7.65 4.99 -19.28
N GLN A 50 -8.17 6.15 -18.91
CA GLN A 50 -7.78 7.41 -19.53
C GLN A 50 -6.51 7.99 -18.89
N CYS A 51 -5.58 8.47 -19.72
CA CYS A 51 -4.35 9.09 -19.25
C CYS A 51 -4.55 10.57 -18.86
N HIS A 52 -4.09 10.95 -17.67
CA HIS A 52 -4.13 12.33 -17.18
C HIS A 52 -3.22 13.32 -17.94
N SER A 53 -2.21 12.83 -18.66
CA SER A 53 -1.26 13.70 -19.37
C SER A 53 -1.71 14.04 -20.79
N CYS A 54 -2.41 13.12 -21.46
CA CYS A 54 -2.73 13.25 -22.89
C CYS A 54 -4.17 12.90 -23.26
N GLY A 55 -5.00 12.50 -22.30
CA GLY A 55 -6.43 12.21 -22.50
C GLY A 55 -6.74 10.92 -23.29
N LYS A 56 -5.72 10.23 -23.81
CA LYS A 56 -5.90 8.98 -24.57
C LYS A 56 -6.24 7.80 -23.66
N TRP A 57 -6.93 6.81 -24.25
CA TRP A 57 -7.40 5.59 -23.59
C TRP A 57 -6.44 4.42 -23.84
N PHE A 58 -6.17 3.62 -22.80
CA PHE A 58 -5.23 2.50 -22.86
C PHE A 58 -5.74 1.31 -22.06
N GLY A 59 -5.31 0.08 -22.41
CA GLY A 59 -5.54 -1.12 -21.59
C GLY A 59 -4.77 -1.14 -20.26
N GLY A 60 -3.90 -0.15 -20.02
CA GLY A 60 -3.18 0.04 -18.75
C GLY A 60 -2.12 1.13 -18.88
N LEU A 61 -1.94 1.96 -17.84
CA LEU A 61 -0.99 3.09 -17.92
C LEU A 61 0.45 2.73 -17.52
N ASN A 62 0.71 1.51 -17.03
CA ASN A 62 2.00 1.08 -16.46
C ASN A 62 3.23 1.36 -17.32
N MET A 63 3.07 1.35 -18.63
CA MET A 63 4.16 1.67 -19.56
C MET A 63 3.95 3.03 -20.24
N HIS A 64 2.69 3.46 -20.39
CA HIS A 64 2.37 4.65 -21.14
C HIS A 64 2.89 5.93 -20.47
N PHE A 65 2.88 6.03 -19.13
CA PHE A 65 3.40 7.22 -18.46
C PHE A 65 4.88 7.54 -18.78
N ARG A 66 5.65 6.54 -19.25
CA ARG A 66 7.05 6.72 -19.64
C ARG A 66 7.21 7.55 -20.92
N VAL A 67 6.18 7.55 -21.78
CA VAL A 67 6.13 8.42 -22.97
C VAL A 67 6.16 9.91 -22.56
N HIS A 68 5.71 10.22 -21.34
CA HIS A 68 5.74 11.56 -20.77
C HIS A 68 6.97 11.81 -19.88
N GLY A 69 7.97 10.92 -19.92
CA GLY A 69 9.16 11.01 -19.06
C GLY A 69 8.88 10.77 -17.57
N LEU A 70 7.72 10.18 -17.23
CA LEU A 70 7.33 9.94 -15.86
C LEU A 70 7.62 8.49 -15.45
N ASP A 71 7.78 8.25 -14.15
CA ASP A 71 7.66 6.93 -13.54
C ASP A 71 6.30 6.81 -12.82
N ALA A 72 5.95 5.61 -12.36
CA ALA A 72 4.65 5.35 -11.73
C ALA A 72 4.41 6.17 -10.45
N ARG A 73 5.46 6.41 -9.64
CA ARG A 73 5.36 7.21 -8.41
C ARG A 73 5.17 8.66 -8.77
N THR A 74 6.03 9.20 -9.64
CA THR A 74 5.99 10.59 -10.09
C THR A 74 4.67 10.91 -10.78
N TYR A 75 4.15 10.00 -11.61
CA TYR A 75 2.83 10.12 -12.23
C TYR A 75 1.71 10.24 -11.18
N LYS A 76 1.70 9.34 -10.18
CA LYS A 76 0.67 9.36 -9.12
C LYS A 76 0.75 10.62 -8.27
N GLU A 77 1.96 11.05 -7.92
CA GLU A 77 2.18 12.27 -7.13
C GLU A 77 1.73 13.51 -7.91
N LEU A 78 2.10 13.62 -9.20
CA LEU A 78 1.70 14.73 -10.05
C LEU A 78 0.18 14.86 -10.16
N TYR A 79 -0.53 13.75 -10.36
CA TYR A 79 -1.99 13.75 -10.57
C TYR A 79 -2.80 13.50 -9.28
N GLY A 80 -2.19 13.61 -8.10
CA GLY A 80 -2.89 13.49 -6.82
C GLY A 80 -3.46 12.10 -6.52
N LEU A 81 -2.97 11.06 -7.19
CA LEU A 81 -3.44 9.69 -7.02
C LEU A 81 -2.81 9.03 -5.78
N PRO A 82 -3.57 8.24 -5.00
CA PRO A 82 -3.00 7.47 -3.91
C PRO A 82 -1.88 6.53 -4.41
N ARG A 83 -0.78 6.39 -3.66
CA ARG A 83 0.34 5.51 -4.02
C ARG A 83 -0.09 4.06 -4.31
N THR A 84 -1.09 3.57 -3.61
CA THR A 84 -1.66 2.22 -3.74
C THR A 84 -2.70 2.10 -4.86
N LYS A 85 -3.13 3.21 -5.49
CA LYS A 85 -4.11 3.16 -6.57
C LYS A 85 -3.51 2.43 -7.76
N SER A 86 -4.27 1.48 -8.30
CA SER A 86 -3.88 0.77 -9.52
C SER A 86 -3.94 1.68 -10.74
N LEU A 87 -2.98 1.51 -11.64
CA LEU A 87 -2.95 2.16 -12.96
C LEU A 87 -3.51 1.24 -14.06
N TRP A 88 -4.11 0.11 -13.66
CA TRP A 88 -4.80 -0.82 -14.53
C TRP A 88 -6.32 -0.59 -14.50
N PRO A 89 -6.99 -0.83 -15.63
CA PRO A 89 -8.44 -0.86 -15.67
C PRO A 89 -8.99 -2.10 -14.94
N PRO A 90 -10.23 -2.06 -14.44
CA PRO A 90 -10.86 -3.15 -13.69
C PRO A 90 -10.75 -4.53 -14.33
N ALA A 91 -11.05 -4.65 -15.63
CA ALA A 91 -11.01 -5.93 -16.34
C ALA A 91 -9.60 -6.55 -16.33
N LEU A 92 -8.55 -5.72 -16.49
CA LEU A 92 -7.17 -6.21 -16.42
C LEU A 92 -6.78 -6.62 -14.99
N MET A 93 -7.23 -5.87 -13.97
CA MET A 93 -6.98 -6.24 -12.57
C MET A 93 -7.62 -7.59 -12.22
N GLU A 94 -8.86 -7.83 -12.67
CA GLU A 94 -9.57 -9.09 -12.47
C GLU A 94 -8.86 -10.25 -13.16
N LYS A 95 -8.52 -10.09 -14.44
CA LYS A 95 -7.76 -11.10 -15.19
C LYS A 95 -6.44 -11.47 -14.52
N GLN A 96 -5.72 -10.48 -14.00
CA GLN A 96 -4.45 -10.70 -13.31
C GLN A 96 -4.64 -11.36 -11.93
N ARG A 97 -5.75 -11.06 -11.25
CA ARG A 97 -6.13 -11.74 -10.01
C ARG A 97 -6.43 -13.21 -10.27
N ASP A 98 -7.22 -13.52 -11.28
CA ASP A 98 -7.59 -14.90 -11.61
C ASP A 98 -6.37 -15.72 -12.03
N ALA A 99 -5.48 -15.15 -12.84
CA ALA A 99 -4.22 -15.78 -13.20
C ALA A 99 -3.25 -15.97 -12.01
N ALA A 100 -3.38 -15.16 -10.95
CA ALA A 100 -2.61 -15.34 -9.72
C ALA A 100 -3.20 -16.47 -8.84
N LEU A 101 -4.53 -16.61 -8.82
CA LEU A 101 -5.24 -17.68 -8.13
C LEU A 101 -4.99 -19.04 -8.80
N ASP A 102 -5.07 -19.10 -10.14
CA ASP A 102 -4.81 -20.31 -10.94
C ASP A 102 -3.41 -20.88 -10.69
N ARG A 103 -2.41 -20.00 -10.56
CA ARG A 103 -1.02 -20.38 -10.26
C ARG A 103 -0.73 -20.58 -8.77
N ASP A 104 -1.76 -20.48 -7.92
CA ASP A 104 -1.67 -20.50 -6.45
C ASP A 104 -0.51 -19.63 -5.91
N GLN A 105 -0.35 -18.43 -6.48
CA GLN A 105 0.74 -17.52 -6.13
C GLN A 105 0.74 -17.16 -4.64
N GLY A 106 -0.44 -17.17 -4.01
CA GLY A 106 -0.60 -16.95 -2.59
C GLY A 106 0.07 -18.02 -1.74
N ALA A 107 -0.13 -19.31 -2.04
CA ALA A 107 0.55 -20.37 -1.28
C ALA A 107 2.05 -20.40 -1.53
N ILE A 108 2.47 -20.20 -2.78
CA ILE A 108 3.89 -20.12 -3.13
C ILE A 108 4.56 -18.97 -2.36
N GLY A 109 3.94 -17.79 -2.37
CA GLY A 109 4.43 -16.62 -1.64
C GLY A 109 4.52 -16.87 -0.13
N ARG A 110 3.53 -17.53 0.47
CA ARG A 110 3.54 -17.88 1.91
C ARG A 110 4.73 -18.73 2.32
N LYS A 111 5.22 -19.63 1.46
CA LYS A 111 6.40 -20.45 1.75
C LYS A 111 7.68 -19.62 1.91
N ASN A 112 7.73 -18.44 1.27
CA ASN A 112 8.89 -17.53 1.31
C ASN A 112 8.78 -16.49 2.44
N ILE A 113 7.65 -16.42 3.14
CA ILE A 113 7.45 -15.49 4.26
C ILE A 113 7.78 -16.25 5.55
N PRO A 114 8.70 -15.75 6.38
CA PRO A 114 8.97 -16.38 7.66
C PRO A 114 7.67 -16.42 8.49
N PRO A 115 7.40 -17.52 9.20
CA PRO A 115 6.20 -17.63 10.00
C PRO A 115 6.14 -16.45 10.99
N ALA A 116 4.97 -15.85 11.11
CA ALA A 116 4.77 -14.79 12.09
C ALA A 116 4.95 -15.39 13.48
N VAL A 117 6.09 -15.10 14.10
CA VAL A 117 6.33 -15.48 15.49
C VAL A 117 5.40 -14.61 16.33
N GLY A 118 4.29 -15.20 16.78
CA GLY A 118 3.32 -14.52 17.62
C GLY A 118 3.95 -14.04 18.92
N ARG A 119 3.20 -13.24 19.69
CA ARG A 119 3.63 -12.87 21.04
C ARG A 119 3.81 -14.14 21.88
N PRO A 120 4.95 -14.32 22.58
CA PRO A 120 5.13 -15.45 23.48
C PRO A 120 3.96 -15.58 24.46
N VAL A 121 3.47 -16.80 24.62
CA VAL A 121 2.35 -17.13 25.51
C VAL A 121 2.90 -17.44 26.90
N GLY A 122 2.24 -16.96 27.95
CA GLY A 122 2.72 -17.09 29.34
C GLY A 122 3.62 -15.94 29.78
N GLN A 123 3.75 -15.74 31.09
CA GLN A 123 4.57 -14.66 31.65
C GLN A 123 6.07 -14.98 31.53
N GLU A 124 6.47 -16.22 31.82
CA GLU A 124 7.87 -16.67 31.78
C GLU A 124 8.48 -16.52 30.38
N ALA A 125 7.80 -17.02 29.35
CA ALA A 125 8.27 -16.89 27.97
C ALA A 125 8.41 -15.41 27.53
N ARG A 126 7.54 -14.53 28.02
CA ARG A 126 7.64 -13.09 27.75
C ARG A 126 8.80 -12.44 28.50
N LEU A 127 9.09 -12.91 29.71
CA LEU A 127 10.23 -12.45 30.49
C LEU A 127 11.54 -12.91 29.83
N GLY A 128 11.62 -14.16 29.38
CA GLY A 128 12.75 -14.74 28.65
C GLY A 128 13.16 -13.89 27.45
N VAL A 129 12.21 -13.57 26.56
CA VAL A 129 12.48 -12.70 25.40
C VAL A 129 12.98 -11.31 25.81
N ARG A 130 12.52 -10.76 26.94
CA ARG A 130 12.99 -9.45 27.43
C ARG A 130 14.39 -9.53 28.01
N LEU A 131 14.72 -10.62 28.70
CA LEU A 131 16.05 -10.87 29.25
C LEU A 131 17.06 -11.05 28.13
N GLU A 132 16.78 -11.91 27.13
CA GLU A 132 17.61 -12.09 25.93
C GLU A 132 17.83 -10.76 25.20
N ALA A 133 16.77 -9.98 24.98
CA ALA A 133 16.88 -8.66 24.35
C ALA A 133 17.67 -7.65 25.22
N SER A 134 17.65 -7.79 26.55
CA SER A 134 18.44 -6.97 27.47
C SER A 134 19.93 -7.33 27.39
N GLU A 135 20.25 -8.62 27.40
CA GLU A 135 21.62 -9.12 27.25
C GLU A 135 22.22 -8.73 25.90
N ALA A 136 21.45 -8.86 24.81
CA ALA A 136 21.89 -8.42 23.48
C ALA A 136 22.20 -6.92 23.39
N ARG A 137 21.63 -6.10 24.28
CA ARG A 137 21.91 -4.65 24.39
C ARG A 137 22.99 -4.32 25.42
N LYS A 138 23.35 -5.27 26.29
CA LYS A 138 24.33 -5.08 27.37
C LYS A 138 25.71 -4.80 26.76
N GLY A 139 26.33 -3.71 27.16
CA GLY A 139 27.64 -3.28 26.63
C GLY A 139 27.59 -2.47 25.33
N VAL A 140 26.40 -2.25 24.74
CA VAL A 140 26.21 -1.33 23.62
C VAL A 140 25.70 0.01 24.17
N ASN A 141 26.62 0.96 24.44
CA ASN A 141 26.21 2.32 24.76
C ASN A 141 25.90 3.08 23.47
N THR A 142 24.66 3.52 23.31
CA THR A 142 24.31 4.55 22.33
C THR A 142 24.51 5.92 22.97
N ARG A 143 25.60 6.60 22.64
CA ARG A 143 25.75 8.04 22.90
C ARG A 143 25.72 8.74 21.54
N ALA A 144 24.77 9.64 21.33
CA ALA A 144 24.61 10.39 20.08
C ALA A 144 24.44 9.55 18.79
N GLY A 145 23.90 8.33 18.88
CA GLY A 145 23.57 7.50 17.71
C GLY A 145 24.69 6.59 17.19
N GLU A 146 25.89 6.67 17.75
CA GLU A 146 27.02 5.81 17.36
C GLU A 146 27.23 4.68 18.39
N LYS A 147 27.43 3.45 17.89
CA LYS A 147 27.63 2.25 18.72
C LYS A 147 29.07 2.25 19.21
N THR A 148 29.32 2.67 20.44
CA THR A 148 30.64 2.52 21.07
C THR A 148 30.68 1.23 21.88
N LYS A 149 31.67 0.38 21.60
CA LYS A 149 32.04 -0.73 22.49
C LYS A 149 32.81 -0.17 23.67
N ARG A 150 32.50 -0.68 24.86
CA ARG A 150 33.24 -0.38 26.08
C ARG A 150 34.65 -0.97 26.02
#